data_AF-R5YF12-F1
#
_entry.id   AF-R5YF12-F1
#
_cell.length_a   1.000
_cell.length_b   1.000
_cell.length_c   1.000
_cell.angle_alpha   90.00
_cell.angle_beta   90.00
_cell.angle_gamma   90.00
#
_symmetry.space_group_name_H-M   'P 1'
#
loop_
_entity.id
_entity.type
_entity.pdbx_description
1 polymer ?
#
loop_
_entity_poly.entity_id
_entity_poly.type
_entity_poly.pdbx_seq_one_letter_code
_entity_poly.pdbx_strand_id
1 'polypeptide(L)'
;MNNEETITTGADTLIKLTDNKDNSGLYTITHPKDTTLQIGADKDITEYRYRGASPKNYVSFNGETWRIIGVFPTDDGTGNIENRIKIIRNESIGGKYWDEKATNDWVKPATLNTELNTTYLNNLSPTAQSMIGNTKYYLGGYSKSTIQKDVMYQYERKINGSTYYYGSNPNNWVGKLGLMYASDYGYAASDECTQTLSNYKDTTCKNNNWLLKRKEEWLLPQNAGTSNYAFIVRSDGEVNSIYVKNTDVVRPVLYLTSSVEIIGGNGTSTEPYVLDMNSKDTSGASAPVLASNMIPVYYDDSKNVWKCADKDNKDIVTRWYHYDYKMWANAVTINYSDSSIKNRYFNSDGTLKIKPGEEVLMDDITTMWVWIPRFNTTTPSNYNGGTQTQPNAIDVTFVKQNEVALDAFTFGNKELSGFWYGKFEVRNKSKTKCNRCNICKTK
;
A
#
# COMPACT_ATOMS: atom_id res chain seq x y z
N MET A 1 8.28 -21.33 28.11
CA MET A 1 8.37 -19.88 27.96
C MET A 1 8.20 -19.57 26.49
N ASN A 2 7.03 -19.07 26.10
CA ASN A 2 6.82 -18.57 24.74
C ASN A 2 7.45 -17.18 24.71
N ASN A 3 8.64 -17.06 24.11
CA ASN A 3 9.10 -15.76 23.66
C ASN A 3 8.22 -15.39 22.47
N GLU A 4 7.17 -14.59 22.70
CA GLU A 4 6.52 -13.86 21.61
C GLU A 4 7.56 -12.90 21.04
N GLU A 5 8.15 -13.31 19.92
CA GLU A 5 9.09 -12.50 19.16
C GLU A 5 8.32 -11.25 18.67
N THR A 6 8.58 -10.10 19.28
CA THR A 6 7.92 -8.85 18.91
C THR A 6 8.43 -8.42 17.54
N ILE A 7 7.59 -8.61 16.52
CA ILE A 7 7.88 -8.17 15.16
C ILE A 7 8.06 -6.65 15.16
N THR A 8 9.21 -6.20 14.67
CA THR A 8 9.54 -4.78 14.58
C THR A 8 9.33 -4.35 13.14
N THR A 9 8.31 -3.52 12.88
CA THR A 9 8.08 -3.00 11.53
C THR A 9 9.21 -2.06 11.09
N GLY A 10 9.28 -1.77 9.80
CA GLY A 10 10.19 -0.76 9.28
C GLY A 10 9.90 0.62 9.88
N ALA A 11 8.62 0.94 10.07
CA ALA A 11 8.21 2.18 10.72
C ALA A 11 8.75 2.26 12.17
N ASP A 12 8.59 1.19 12.96
CA ASP A 12 9.10 1.13 14.34
C ASP A 12 10.64 1.25 14.39
N THR A 13 11.31 0.62 13.42
CA THR A 13 12.77 0.72 13.26
C THR A 13 13.20 2.16 13.06
N LEU A 14 12.53 2.91 12.17
CA LEU A 14 12.86 4.30 11.91
C LEU A 14 12.51 5.21 13.10
N ILE A 15 11.37 5.03 13.75
CA ILE A 15 10.94 5.86 14.88
C ILE A 15 11.98 5.86 16.01
N LYS A 16 12.64 4.72 16.26
CA LYS A 16 13.72 4.59 17.25
C LYS A 16 14.97 5.42 16.91
N LEU A 17 15.15 5.87 15.67
CA LEU A 17 16.31 6.68 15.24
C LEU A 17 16.18 8.17 15.58
N THR A 18 15.00 8.60 16.06
CA THR A 18 14.71 10.01 16.37
C THR A 18 15.53 10.55 17.53
N ASP A 19 15.88 9.69 18.49
CA ASP A 19 16.79 10.00 19.60
C ASP A 19 18.24 10.27 19.14
N ASN A 20 18.56 9.93 17.89
CA ASN A 20 19.87 10.16 17.27
C ASN A 20 19.78 11.03 16.01
N LYS A 21 18.89 12.03 16.04
CA LYS A 21 18.59 12.91 14.90
C LYS A 21 19.83 13.58 14.28
N ASP A 22 20.85 13.92 15.08
CA ASP A 22 22.06 14.60 14.57
C ASP A 22 22.92 13.68 13.69
N ASN A 23 22.75 12.36 13.84
CA ASN A 23 23.46 11.35 13.05
C ASN A 23 22.57 10.74 11.94
N SER A 24 21.28 10.52 12.21
CA SER A 24 20.33 9.94 11.24
C SER A 24 19.77 10.99 10.28
N GLY A 25 19.57 12.21 10.77
CA GLY A 25 18.81 13.26 10.10
C GLY A 25 17.29 13.12 10.23
N LEU A 26 16.77 12.21 11.07
CA LEU A 26 15.33 11.97 11.28
C LEU A 26 14.82 12.77 12.48
N TYR A 27 13.84 13.64 12.26
CA TYR A 27 13.30 14.56 13.26
C TYR A 27 11.84 14.23 13.59
N THR A 28 11.49 14.33 14.87
CA THR A 28 10.11 14.23 15.34
C THR A 28 9.40 15.57 15.22
N ILE A 29 8.17 15.56 14.74
CA ILE A 29 7.30 16.73 14.60
C ILE A 29 5.95 16.38 15.18
N THR A 30 5.43 17.26 16.04
CA THR A 30 4.07 17.12 16.57
C THR A 30 3.21 18.26 16.06
N HIS A 31 2.13 17.90 15.37
CA HIS A 31 1.07 18.80 14.97
C HIS A 31 -0.04 18.75 16.01
N PRO A 32 -0.38 19.88 16.64
CA PRO A 32 -1.52 19.94 17.55
C PRO A 32 -2.81 19.53 16.84
N LYS A 33 -3.72 18.94 17.59
CA LYS A 33 -5.10 18.68 17.15
C LYS A 33 -5.72 19.92 16.50
N ASP A 34 -6.26 19.75 15.29
CA ASP A 34 -7.02 20.79 14.57
C ASP A 34 -8.26 20.14 13.92
N THR A 35 -9.44 20.47 14.46
CA THR A 35 -10.74 19.93 14.03
C THR A 35 -11.13 20.29 12.60
N THR A 36 -10.36 21.16 11.93
CA THR A 36 -10.59 21.55 10.54
C THR A 36 -9.79 20.71 9.52
N LEU A 37 -8.97 19.77 9.99
CA LEU A 37 -8.12 18.91 9.16
C LEU A 37 -8.72 17.53 8.93
N GLN A 38 -8.42 16.92 7.79
CA GLN A 38 -8.82 15.57 7.42
C GLN A 38 -8.12 14.48 8.24
N ILE A 39 -7.02 14.80 8.92
CA ILE A 39 -6.29 13.96 9.85
C ILE A 39 -5.81 14.83 11.02
N GLY A 40 -5.79 14.28 12.25
CA GLY A 40 -5.49 15.05 13.45
C GLY A 40 -6.64 15.92 13.96
N ALA A 41 -7.88 15.58 13.58
CA ALA A 41 -9.07 16.31 14.02
C ALA A 41 -9.44 16.06 15.48
N ASP A 42 -9.06 14.90 16.03
CA ASP A 42 -9.45 14.40 17.35
C ASP A 42 -8.30 14.39 18.36
N LYS A 43 -7.05 14.28 17.89
CA LYS A 43 -5.82 14.19 18.68
C LYS A 43 -4.61 14.78 17.92
N ASP A 44 -3.54 15.03 18.65
CA ASP A 44 -2.25 15.43 18.07
C ASP A 44 -1.72 14.34 17.13
N ILE A 45 -1.04 14.78 16.07
CA ILE A 45 -0.40 13.90 15.10
C ILE A 45 1.12 14.05 15.23
N THR A 46 1.80 12.92 15.42
CA THR A 46 3.26 12.88 15.44
C THR A 46 3.77 12.25 14.15
N GLU A 47 4.67 12.96 13.47
CA GLU A 47 5.33 12.53 12.25
C GLU A 47 6.85 12.51 12.46
N TYR A 48 7.54 11.73 11.63
CA TYR A 48 8.99 11.59 11.69
C TYR A 48 9.55 11.87 10.31
N ARG A 49 10.27 12.98 10.13
CA ARG A 49 10.69 13.46 8.81
C ARG A 49 12.20 13.59 8.72
N TYR A 50 12.77 13.13 7.60
CA TYR A 50 14.19 13.35 7.31
C TYR A 50 14.43 14.80 6.87
N ARG A 51 15.46 15.43 7.42
CA ARG A 51 15.78 16.85 7.20
C ARG A 51 17.27 17.08 6.94
N GLY A 52 17.61 18.24 6.39
CA GLY A 52 18.99 18.70 6.22
C GLY A 52 19.61 18.32 4.89
N ALA A 53 20.91 18.59 4.73
CA ALA A 53 21.64 18.39 3.47
C ALA A 53 21.87 16.91 3.13
N SER A 54 22.19 16.08 4.13
CA SER A 54 22.63 14.70 3.91
C SER A 54 22.11 13.71 4.97
N PRO A 55 20.79 13.55 5.10
CA PRO A 55 20.22 12.54 5.98
C PRO A 55 20.50 11.10 5.50
N LYS A 56 20.50 10.15 6.43
CA LYS A 56 20.63 8.71 6.16
C LYS A 56 19.28 8.09 5.81
N ASN A 57 18.76 8.45 4.65
CA ASN A 57 17.42 8.07 4.20
C ASN A 57 17.39 7.39 2.83
N TYR A 58 18.48 6.75 2.42
CA TYR A 58 18.52 5.95 1.19
C TYR A 58 17.86 4.59 1.42
N VAL A 59 17.10 4.13 0.44
CA VAL A 59 16.42 2.82 0.49
C VAL A 59 16.43 2.17 -0.88
N SER A 60 16.64 0.85 -0.92
CA SER A 60 16.54 0.06 -2.15
C SER A 60 15.08 -0.34 -2.37
N PHE A 61 14.51 0.04 -3.50
CA PHE A 61 13.14 -0.30 -3.85
C PHE A 61 13.02 -0.52 -5.37
N ASN A 62 12.37 -1.61 -5.77
CA ASN A 62 12.23 -2.00 -7.19
C ASN A 62 13.57 -2.09 -7.96
N GLY A 63 14.65 -2.52 -7.29
CA GLY A 63 15.99 -2.57 -7.88
C GLY A 63 16.63 -1.21 -8.16
N GLU A 64 16.03 -0.12 -7.68
CA GLU A 64 16.51 1.25 -7.85
C GLU A 64 16.73 1.93 -6.49
N THR A 65 17.45 3.05 -6.50
CA THR A 65 17.60 3.90 -5.32
C THR A 65 16.37 4.80 -5.15
N TRP A 66 15.77 4.73 -3.96
CA TRP A 66 14.72 5.61 -3.49
C TRP A 66 15.18 6.32 -2.22
N ARG A 67 14.40 7.31 -1.76
CA ARG A 67 14.66 8.05 -0.53
C ARG A 67 13.43 8.02 0.36
N ILE A 68 13.63 7.84 1.65
CA ILE A 68 12.56 7.90 2.66
C ILE A 68 12.31 9.37 3.00
N ILE A 69 11.06 9.83 2.84
CA ILE A 69 10.65 11.15 3.31
C ILE A 69 10.47 11.12 4.83
N GLY A 70 9.83 10.07 5.33
CA GLY A 70 9.52 9.95 6.75
C GLY A 70 8.53 8.83 7.06
N VAL A 71 8.12 8.79 8.33
CA VAL A 71 7.04 7.95 8.85
C VAL A 71 5.85 8.83 9.23
N PHE A 72 4.66 8.44 8.76
CA PHE A 72 3.45 9.26 8.84
C PHE A 72 2.27 8.42 9.34
N PRO A 73 1.48 8.92 10.31
CA PRO A 73 0.12 8.45 10.51
C PRO A 73 -0.67 8.68 9.23
N THR A 74 -1.19 7.60 8.65
CA THR A 74 -1.71 7.58 7.28
C THR A 74 -3.00 6.79 7.23
N ASP A 75 -4.02 7.37 6.58
CA ASP A 75 -5.26 6.68 6.25
C ASP A 75 -5.04 5.75 5.04
N ASP A 76 -5.28 4.45 5.23
CA ASP A 76 -5.11 3.42 4.21
C ASP A 76 -6.16 3.44 3.08
N GLY A 77 -7.03 4.45 3.09
CA GLY A 77 -8.13 4.61 2.15
C GLY A 77 -9.45 4.03 2.65
N THR A 78 -9.45 3.33 3.78
CA THR A 78 -10.65 2.76 4.41
C THR A 78 -11.07 3.53 5.68
N GLY A 79 -10.28 4.54 6.09
CA GLY A 79 -10.46 5.25 7.36
C GLY A 79 -9.63 4.69 8.51
N ASN A 80 -8.89 3.59 8.29
CA ASN A 80 -7.95 3.04 9.26
C ASN A 80 -6.63 3.81 9.20
N ILE A 81 -6.18 4.31 10.35
CA ILE A 81 -4.96 5.12 10.49
C ILE A 81 -3.83 4.26 11.04
N GLU A 82 -2.73 4.19 10.30
CA GLU A 82 -1.53 3.46 10.70
C GLU A 82 -0.24 4.20 10.32
N ASN A 83 0.87 3.89 11.00
CA ASN A 83 2.17 4.47 10.66
C ASN A 83 2.70 3.82 9.38
N ARG A 84 3.01 4.65 8.38
CA ARG A 84 3.57 4.20 7.10
C ARG A 84 4.82 4.96 6.73
N ILE A 85 5.77 4.24 6.15
CA ILE A 85 6.96 4.83 5.55
C ILE A 85 6.55 5.41 4.19
N LYS A 86 6.80 6.71 4.01
CA LYS A 86 6.65 7.39 2.72
C LYS A 86 7.98 7.46 2.01
N ILE A 87 8.02 7.03 0.75
CA ILE A 87 9.23 7.06 -0.08
C ILE A 87 9.01 7.83 -1.38
N ILE A 88 10.10 8.38 -1.91
CA ILE A 88 10.17 9.08 -3.19
C ILE A 88 11.29 8.48 -4.04
N ARG A 89 11.04 8.30 -5.33
CA ARG A 89 12.09 7.85 -6.25
C ARG A 89 13.25 8.84 -6.23
N ASN A 90 14.50 8.37 -6.19
CA ASN A 90 15.63 9.30 -6.12
C ASN A 90 15.79 10.11 -7.43
N GLU A 91 15.59 9.45 -8.58
CA GLU A 91 15.70 10.06 -9.90
C GLU A 91 14.34 10.27 -10.57
N SER A 92 14.28 11.26 -11.46
CA SER A 92 13.06 11.60 -12.21
C SER A 92 12.72 10.56 -13.27
N ILE A 93 11.43 10.40 -13.56
CA ILE A 93 10.89 9.57 -14.67
C ILE A 93 10.69 10.40 -15.96
N GLY A 94 11.42 11.50 -16.11
CA GLY A 94 11.30 12.44 -17.22
C GLY A 94 10.34 13.59 -16.96
N GLY A 95 10.25 14.48 -17.95
CA GLY A 95 9.34 15.62 -17.97
C GLY A 95 7.94 15.19 -18.41
N LYS A 96 6.91 15.61 -17.68
CA LYS A 96 5.52 15.26 -17.93
C LYS A 96 4.61 16.46 -17.71
N TYR A 97 3.47 16.46 -18.39
CA TYR A 97 2.36 17.33 -18.03
C TYR A 97 1.74 16.85 -16.73
N TRP A 98 1.24 17.78 -15.91
CA TRP A 98 0.40 17.43 -14.79
C TRP A 98 -0.97 16.94 -15.29
N ASP A 99 -1.58 17.70 -16.22
CA ASP A 99 -2.82 17.33 -16.91
C ASP A 99 -2.91 17.95 -18.32
N GLU A 100 -3.20 17.13 -19.33
CA GLU A 100 -3.31 17.59 -20.73
C GLU A 100 -4.57 18.43 -21.00
N LYS A 101 -5.61 18.25 -20.17
CA LYS A 101 -6.89 18.97 -20.26
C LYS A 101 -6.85 20.37 -19.64
N ALA A 102 -5.67 20.81 -19.18
CA ALA A 102 -5.47 22.11 -18.55
C ALA A 102 -6.28 22.31 -17.25
N THR A 103 -6.52 21.24 -16.48
CA THR A 103 -7.20 21.32 -15.19
C THR A 103 -6.25 20.94 -14.06
N ASN A 104 -6.40 21.56 -12.89
CA ASN A 104 -5.67 21.20 -11.68
C ASN A 104 -6.48 20.30 -10.74
N ASP A 105 -7.43 19.54 -11.30
CA ASP A 105 -8.19 18.51 -10.59
C ASP A 105 -7.48 17.15 -10.72
N TRP A 106 -6.89 16.68 -9.63
CA TRP A 106 -6.11 15.44 -9.63
C TRP A 106 -6.99 14.21 -9.86
N VAL A 107 -8.24 14.27 -9.44
CA VAL A 107 -9.17 13.11 -9.35
C VAL A 107 -9.98 12.93 -10.62
N LYS A 108 -10.15 13.99 -11.42
CA LYS A 108 -10.88 13.93 -12.69
C LYS A 108 -10.00 13.43 -13.85
N PRO A 109 -9.55 12.18 -13.74
CA PRO A 109 -8.17 11.90 -13.39
C PRO A 109 -7.23 12.72 -14.27
N ALA A 110 -6.36 13.49 -13.62
CA ALA A 110 -5.25 14.16 -14.29
C ALA A 110 -4.44 13.14 -15.11
N THR A 111 -3.92 13.55 -16.27
CA THR A 111 -3.09 12.67 -17.12
C THR A 111 -1.97 12.02 -16.31
N LEU A 112 -1.29 12.78 -15.45
CA LEU A 112 -0.20 12.28 -14.63
C LEU A 112 -0.67 11.29 -13.56
N ASN A 113 -1.81 11.54 -12.92
CA ASN A 113 -2.38 10.60 -11.95
C ASN A 113 -2.64 9.23 -12.60
N THR A 114 -3.27 9.25 -13.77
CA THR A 114 -3.54 8.04 -14.55
C THR A 114 -2.26 7.31 -14.89
N GLU A 115 -1.24 8.01 -15.40
CA GLU A 115 0.04 7.39 -15.75
C GLU A 115 0.73 6.73 -14.54
N LEU A 116 0.78 7.43 -13.41
CA LEU A 116 1.42 6.93 -12.19
C LEU A 116 0.70 5.67 -11.65
N ASN A 117 -0.62 5.69 -11.58
CA ASN A 117 -1.42 4.61 -10.96
C ASN A 117 -1.82 3.50 -11.94
N THR A 118 -1.43 3.61 -13.21
CA THR A 118 -1.64 2.55 -14.21
C THR A 118 -0.30 2.11 -14.80
N THR A 119 0.18 2.77 -15.85
CA THR A 119 1.39 2.39 -16.59
C THR A 119 2.62 2.27 -15.71
N TYR A 120 2.89 3.25 -14.86
CA TYR A 120 4.07 3.22 -14.00
C TYR A 120 3.95 2.13 -12.93
N LEU A 121 2.84 2.08 -12.20
CA LEU A 121 2.57 1.06 -11.18
C LEU A 121 2.70 -0.37 -11.74
N ASN A 122 2.09 -0.64 -12.90
CA ASN A 122 2.08 -1.96 -13.53
C ASN A 122 3.47 -2.40 -14.02
N ASN A 123 4.38 -1.45 -14.24
CA ASN A 123 5.76 -1.73 -14.64
C ASN A 123 6.70 -1.97 -13.44
N LEU A 124 6.24 -1.76 -12.21
CA LEU A 124 7.01 -2.15 -11.02
C LEU A 124 7.05 -3.68 -10.88
N SER A 125 8.11 -4.21 -10.28
CA SER A 125 8.18 -5.64 -9.96
C SER A 125 7.03 -6.06 -9.03
N PRO A 126 6.53 -7.31 -9.12
CA PRO A 126 5.47 -7.80 -8.22
C PRO A 126 5.82 -7.63 -6.74
N THR A 127 7.07 -7.84 -6.36
CA THR A 127 7.57 -7.59 -4.99
C THR A 127 7.36 -6.14 -4.58
N ALA A 128 7.80 -5.18 -5.40
CA ALA A 128 7.60 -3.76 -5.13
C ALA A 128 6.11 -3.42 -5.06
N GLN A 129 5.29 -3.91 -5.99
CA GLN A 129 3.83 -3.67 -5.98
C GLN A 129 3.16 -4.16 -4.70
N SER A 130 3.60 -5.29 -4.16
CA SER A 130 3.06 -5.88 -2.93
C SER A 130 3.36 -5.05 -1.67
N MET A 131 4.43 -4.25 -1.69
CA MET A 131 4.81 -3.35 -0.61
C MET A 131 4.06 -2.02 -0.64
N ILE A 132 3.31 -1.71 -1.71
CA ILE A 132 2.64 -0.40 -1.88
C ILE A 132 1.19 -0.49 -1.39
N GLY A 133 0.87 0.31 -0.38
CA GLY A 133 -0.48 0.43 0.17
C GLY A 133 -1.34 1.46 -0.57
N ASN A 134 -2.64 1.19 -0.69
CA ASN A 134 -3.61 2.25 -0.98
C ASN A 134 -3.56 3.28 0.14
N THR A 135 -3.61 4.57 -0.20
CA THR A 135 -3.45 5.66 0.75
C THR A 135 -4.36 6.82 0.37
N LYS A 136 -4.98 7.45 1.37
CA LYS A 136 -5.65 8.74 1.20
C LYS A 136 -4.61 9.85 1.07
N TYR A 137 -4.47 10.39 -0.13
CA TYR A 137 -3.74 11.63 -0.39
C TYR A 137 -4.67 12.82 -0.20
N TYR A 138 -4.20 13.82 0.53
CA TYR A 138 -4.87 15.11 0.66
C TYR A 138 -4.55 15.99 -0.56
N LEU A 139 -5.54 16.72 -1.07
CA LEU A 139 -5.44 17.46 -2.33
C LEU A 139 -5.61 18.98 -2.15
N GLY A 140 -5.53 19.46 -0.91
CA GLY A 140 -5.57 20.89 -0.64
C GLY A 140 -4.31 21.59 -1.11
N GLY A 141 -4.41 22.90 -1.17
CA GLY A 141 -3.30 23.79 -1.43
C GLY A 141 -3.64 25.20 -0.98
N TYR A 142 -3.12 26.20 -1.68
CA TYR A 142 -3.43 27.59 -1.44
C TYR A 142 -3.25 28.40 -2.72
N SER A 143 -3.62 29.67 -2.72
CA SER A 143 -3.43 30.55 -3.88
C SER A 143 -1.99 31.05 -4.05
N LYS A 144 -1.15 30.93 -3.00
CA LYS A 144 0.22 31.47 -2.94
C LYS A 144 1.18 30.53 -2.21
N SER A 145 2.47 30.61 -2.52
CA SER A 145 3.56 29.92 -1.81
C SER A 145 4.30 30.82 -0.80
N THR A 146 3.89 32.08 -0.63
CA THR A 146 4.45 33.01 0.37
C THR A 146 3.92 32.71 1.78
N ILE A 147 4.00 31.43 2.17
CA ILE A 147 3.55 30.88 3.45
C ILE A 147 4.62 29.94 4.02
N GLN A 148 4.55 29.68 5.31
CA GLN A 148 5.44 28.74 5.97
C GLN A 148 5.05 27.28 5.68
N LYS A 149 6.01 26.37 5.85
CA LYS A 149 5.86 24.93 5.55
C LYS A 149 4.77 24.25 6.39
N ASP A 150 4.64 24.64 7.66
CA ASP A 150 3.63 24.15 8.60
C ASP A 150 2.23 24.68 8.28
N VAL A 151 2.13 25.91 7.81
CA VAL A 151 0.87 26.49 7.32
C VAL A 151 0.41 25.77 6.04
N MET A 152 1.33 25.54 5.09
CA MET A 152 1.03 24.76 3.89
C MET A 152 0.59 23.33 4.23
N TYR A 153 1.27 22.68 5.18
CA TYR A 153 0.90 21.34 5.66
C TYR A 153 -0.58 21.27 6.12
N GLN A 154 -1.04 22.27 6.86
CA GLN A 154 -2.43 22.35 7.30
C GLN A 154 -3.37 22.56 6.10
N TYR A 155 -3.02 23.44 5.17
CA TYR A 155 -3.86 23.76 4.01
C TYR A 155 -4.03 22.59 3.05
N GLU A 156 -2.97 21.79 2.84
CA GLU A 156 -3.04 20.53 2.10
C GLU A 156 -4.12 19.59 2.64
N ARG A 157 -4.41 19.68 3.95
CA ARG A 157 -5.25 18.74 4.72
C ARG A 157 -6.59 19.32 5.18
N LYS A 158 -7.01 20.52 4.76
CA LYS A 158 -8.31 21.07 5.19
C LYS A 158 -9.49 20.17 4.77
N ILE A 159 -10.62 20.23 5.47
CA ILE A 159 -11.81 19.44 5.12
C ILE A 159 -12.62 20.14 4.02
N ASN A 160 -12.68 21.47 4.02
CA ASN A 160 -13.47 22.24 3.07
C ASN A 160 -12.96 23.69 2.96
N GLY A 161 -13.56 24.46 2.06
CA GLY A 161 -13.32 25.90 1.88
C GLY A 161 -12.62 26.21 0.56
N SER A 162 -13.21 27.11 -0.24
CA SER A 162 -12.68 27.55 -1.54
C SER A 162 -11.33 28.27 -1.47
N THR A 163 -10.84 28.53 -0.27
CA THR A 163 -9.48 29.04 0.00
C THR A 163 -8.40 27.99 -0.26
N TYR A 164 -8.73 26.71 -0.14
CA TYR A 164 -7.76 25.60 -0.18
C TYR A 164 -7.97 24.67 -1.38
N TYR A 165 -9.09 24.81 -2.08
CA TYR A 165 -9.48 24.03 -3.26
C TYR A 165 -10.00 24.98 -4.32
N TYR A 166 -9.67 24.73 -5.58
CA TYR A 166 -10.28 25.47 -6.66
C TYR A 166 -11.71 24.98 -6.91
N GLY A 167 -12.69 25.87 -6.78
CA GLY A 167 -14.09 25.56 -7.07
C GLY A 167 -14.61 24.35 -6.28
N SER A 168 -14.97 23.29 -7.00
CA SER A 168 -15.48 22.02 -6.45
C SER A 168 -14.47 20.87 -6.53
N ASN A 169 -13.18 21.16 -6.74
CA ASN A 169 -12.16 20.13 -6.79
C ASN A 169 -12.15 19.31 -5.48
N PRO A 170 -11.94 17.99 -5.54
CA PRO A 170 -11.95 17.15 -4.34
C PRO A 170 -10.85 17.54 -3.34
N ASN A 171 -11.11 17.27 -2.05
CA ASN A 171 -10.17 17.54 -0.98
C ASN A 171 -9.22 16.37 -0.68
N ASN A 172 -9.53 15.17 -1.19
CA ASN A 172 -8.71 13.97 -1.09
C ASN A 172 -8.96 13.00 -2.24
N TRP A 173 -8.06 12.02 -2.34
CA TRP A 173 -8.15 10.90 -3.25
C TRP A 173 -7.43 9.68 -2.68
N VAL A 174 -7.99 8.49 -2.89
CA VAL A 174 -7.37 7.23 -2.49
C VAL A 174 -6.68 6.58 -3.69
N GLY A 175 -5.39 6.30 -3.55
CA GLY A 175 -4.62 5.57 -4.55
C GLY A 175 -3.24 5.15 -4.05
N LYS A 176 -2.39 4.65 -4.95
CA LYS A 176 -1.08 4.07 -4.58
C LYS A 176 0.06 5.06 -4.75
N LEU A 177 0.11 5.73 -5.89
CA LEU A 177 1.17 6.68 -6.23
C LEU A 177 0.64 8.11 -6.36
N GLY A 178 1.43 9.05 -5.87
CA GLY A 178 1.21 10.49 -6.03
C GLY A 178 2.52 11.23 -6.24
N LEU A 179 2.52 12.49 -5.85
CA LEU A 179 3.69 13.38 -5.87
C LEU A 179 4.02 13.83 -4.45
N MET A 180 5.19 14.43 -4.27
CA MET A 180 5.54 15.02 -2.97
C MET A 180 4.67 16.24 -2.68
N TYR A 181 4.41 16.48 -1.40
CA TYR A 181 3.74 17.68 -0.93
C TYR A 181 4.68 18.88 -0.94
N ALA A 182 4.12 20.09 -1.00
CA ALA A 182 4.88 21.30 -0.77
C ALA A 182 5.44 21.33 0.66
N SER A 183 4.67 20.80 1.63
CA SER A 183 5.14 20.61 2.99
C SER A 183 6.24 19.55 3.12
N ASP A 184 6.22 18.47 2.33
CA ASP A 184 7.31 17.48 2.32
C ASP A 184 8.64 18.15 1.92
N TYR A 185 8.62 18.95 0.85
CA TYR A 185 9.77 19.74 0.42
C TYR A 185 10.18 20.78 1.47
N GLY A 186 9.22 21.47 2.08
CA GLY A 186 9.45 22.42 3.16
C GLY A 186 10.18 21.80 4.35
N TYR A 187 9.71 20.66 4.83
CA TYR A 187 10.28 19.96 5.98
C TYR A 187 11.60 19.24 5.66
N ALA A 188 11.94 19.00 4.40
CA ALA A 188 13.23 18.43 4.04
C ALA A 188 14.40 19.39 4.29
N ALA A 189 14.14 20.70 4.35
CA ALA A 189 15.12 21.68 4.81
C ALA A 189 15.39 21.53 6.32
N SER A 190 16.59 21.88 6.76
CA SER A 190 16.92 21.93 8.19
C SER A 190 16.20 23.07 8.93
N ASP A 191 16.24 23.05 10.27
CA ASP A 191 15.54 24.04 11.11
C ASP A 191 16.12 25.45 11.00
N GLU A 192 17.34 25.61 10.48
CA GLU A 192 17.92 26.92 10.14
C GLU A 192 17.17 27.62 8.99
N CYS A 193 16.39 26.88 8.18
CA CYS A 193 15.54 27.47 7.16
C CYS A 193 14.21 27.97 7.76
N THR A 194 14.15 29.28 7.98
CA THR A 194 12.98 30.00 8.54
C THR A 194 12.16 30.77 7.49
N GLN A 195 12.53 30.65 6.22
CA GLN A 195 11.89 31.37 5.11
C GLN A 195 10.51 30.82 4.78
N THR A 196 9.68 31.59 4.06
CA THR A 196 8.48 31.07 3.40
C THR A 196 8.86 30.19 2.20
N LEU A 197 7.99 29.26 1.79
CA LEU A 197 8.28 28.31 0.70
C LEU A 197 8.70 29.00 -0.62
N SER A 198 8.15 30.17 -0.93
CA SER A 198 8.53 31.00 -2.08
C SER A 198 9.96 31.57 -2.02
N ASN A 199 10.58 31.56 -0.84
CA ASN A 199 11.91 32.13 -0.59
C ASN A 199 12.96 31.05 -0.28
N TYR A 200 12.66 29.77 -0.57
CA TYR A 200 13.60 28.65 -0.35
C TYR A 200 14.81 28.67 -1.28
N LYS A 201 14.86 29.57 -2.27
CA LYS A 201 16.08 29.92 -3.01
C LYS A 201 17.16 30.59 -2.16
N ASP A 202 16.80 31.00 -0.94
CA ASP A 202 17.74 31.35 0.11
C ASP A 202 18.85 30.29 0.24
N THR A 203 20.08 30.74 0.46
CA THR A 203 21.25 29.88 0.43
C THR A 203 21.24 28.84 1.55
N THR A 204 20.76 29.21 2.74
CA THR A 204 20.65 28.31 3.89
C THR A 204 19.60 27.24 3.63
N CYS A 205 18.43 27.63 3.11
CA CYS A 205 17.35 26.72 2.78
C CYS A 205 17.74 25.72 1.68
N LYS A 206 18.25 26.19 0.54
CA LYS A 206 18.55 25.31 -0.60
C LYS A 206 19.74 24.37 -0.37
N ASN A 207 20.76 24.82 0.36
CA ASN A 207 21.94 23.99 0.62
C ASN A 207 21.67 22.91 1.67
N ASN A 208 20.68 23.13 2.54
CA ASN A 208 20.31 22.19 3.60
C ASN A 208 18.98 21.46 3.32
N ASN A 209 18.61 21.29 2.04
CA ASN A 209 17.40 20.56 1.65
C ASN A 209 17.73 19.38 0.73
N TRP A 210 17.71 18.16 1.28
CA TRP A 210 18.03 16.94 0.54
C TRP A 210 17.05 16.58 -0.59
N LEU A 211 15.84 17.16 -0.62
CA LEU A 211 14.86 16.92 -1.67
C LEU A 211 15.10 17.79 -2.92
N LEU A 212 15.91 18.85 -2.84
CA LEU A 212 16.18 19.71 -3.99
C LEU A 212 17.02 18.98 -5.06
N LYS A 213 16.48 18.86 -6.29
CA LYS A 213 17.15 18.23 -7.45
C LYS A 213 17.62 19.20 -8.54
N ARG A 214 17.52 20.51 -8.30
CA ARG A 214 17.88 21.60 -9.24
C ARG A 214 17.22 21.48 -10.62
N LYS A 215 15.98 20.99 -10.64
CA LYS A 215 15.09 20.94 -11.81
C LYS A 215 13.69 21.34 -11.36
N GLU A 216 12.90 21.89 -12.27
CA GLU A 216 11.50 22.18 -12.05
C GLU A 216 10.74 20.85 -11.86
N GLU A 217 10.17 20.65 -10.68
CA GLU A 217 9.56 19.38 -10.28
C GLU A 217 8.11 19.58 -9.80
N TRP A 218 7.20 18.75 -10.30
CA TRP A 218 5.80 18.77 -9.90
C TRP A 218 5.59 18.41 -8.43
N LEU A 219 4.70 19.16 -7.77
CA LEU A 219 4.16 18.87 -6.45
C LEU A 219 2.69 18.44 -6.58
N LEU A 220 2.19 17.73 -5.58
CA LEU A 220 0.79 17.28 -5.56
C LEU A 220 -0.23 18.42 -5.41
N PRO A 221 -0.02 19.45 -4.55
CA PRO A 221 -1.02 20.47 -4.29
C PRO A 221 -1.45 21.25 -5.54
N GLN A 222 -2.76 21.48 -5.65
CA GLN A 222 -3.35 22.40 -6.62
C GLN A 222 -3.18 23.86 -6.17
N ASN A 223 -3.13 24.81 -7.10
CA ASN A 223 -3.34 26.22 -6.75
C ASN A 223 -4.85 26.48 -6.57
N ALA A 224 -5.26 26.91 -5.38
CA ALA A 224 -6.68 27.13 -5.07
C ALA A 224 -7.29 28.37 -5.75
N GLY A 225 -6.46 29.29 -6.25
CA GLY A 225 -6.91 30.55 -6.87
C GLY A 225 -7.20 30.47 -8.37
N THR A 226 -6.85 29.36 -9.04
CA THR A 226 -7.08 29.18 -10.48
C THR A 226 -7.34 27.71 -10.82
N SER A 227 -8.00 27.43 -11.95
CA SER A 227 -8.41 26.07 -12.34
C SER A 227 -7.32 25.21 -12.97
N ASN A 228 -6.16 25.80 -13.26
CA ASN A 228 -5.22 25.24 -14.24
C ASN A 228 -3.76 25.33 -13.80
N TYR A 229 -3.48 25.63 -12.52
CA TYR A 229 -2.12 25.69 -11.99
C TYR A 229 -1.95 24.68 -10.86
N ALA A 230 -0.79 24.01 -10.85
CA ALA A 230 -0.34 23.15 -9.77
C ALA A 230 1.00 23.66 -9.23
N PHE A 231 1.33 23.28 -8.00
CA PHE A 231 2.59 23.69 -7.38
C PHE A 231 3.80 22.93 -7.95
N ILE A 232 4.96 23.59 -7.93
CA ILE A 232 6.26 23.04 -8.29
C ILE A 232 7.34 23.49 -7.31
N VAL A 233 8.44 22.75 -7.27
CA VAL A 233 9.74 23.27 -6.81
C VAL A 233 10.52 23.71 -8.04
N ARG A 234 10.99 24.96 -8.06
CA ARG A 234 11.87 25.46 -9.13
C ARG A 234 13.31 24.99 -8.94
N SER A 235 14.09 25.04 -10.01
CA SER A 235 15.50 24.65 -10.01
C SER A 235 16.37 25.41 -9.00
N ASP A 236 16.00 26.65 -8.65
CA ASP A 236 16.67 27.45 -7.62
C ASP A 236 16.22 27.16 -6.18
N GLY A 237 15.19 26.34 -6.01
CA GLY A 237 14.63 25.92 -4.72
C GLY A 237 13.35 26.62 -4.30
N GLU A 238 12.90 27.64 -5.04
CA GLU A 238 11.62 28.34 -4.77
C GLU A 238 10.41 27.42 -5.03
N VAL A 239 9.45 27.40 -4.11
CA VAL A 239 8.12 26.83 -4.40
C VAL A 239 7.25 27.87 -5.09
N ASN A 240 6.64 27.49 -6.21
CA ASN A 240 5.74 28.34 -6.97
C ASN A 240 4.60 27.49 -7.57
N SER A 241 3.65 28.08 -8.28
CA SER A 241 2.65 27.36 -9.07
C SER A 241 2.70 27.78 -10.52
N ILE A 242 2.57 26.83 -11.43
CA ILE A 242 2.65 27.06 -12.87
C ILE A 242 1.55 26.28 -13.60
N TYR A 243 1.35 26.60 -14.87
CA TYR A 243 0.33 26.01 -15.72
C TYR A 243 0.53 24.50 -15.88
N VAL A 244 -0.52 23.71 -15.64
CA VAL A 244 -0.48 22.23 -15.60
C VAL A 244 -0.10 21.54 -16.93
N LYS A 245 -0.12 22.28 -18.05
CA LYS A 245 0.38 21.81 -19.35
C LYS A 245 1.85 22.14 -19.60
N ASN A 246 2.57 22.66 -18.61
CA ASN A 246 4.02 22.71 -18.69
C ASN A 246 4.60 21.30 -18.53
N THR A 247 5.80 21.10 -19.05
CA THR A 247 6.51 19.83 -18.96
C THR A 247 7.60 19.97 -17.90
N ASP A 248 7.37 19.35 -16.74
CA ASP A 248 8.27 19.43 -15.60
C ASP A 248 8.56 18.03 -15.06
N VAL A 249 9.67 17.88 -14.32
CA VAL A 249 10.11 16.56 -13.91
C VAL A 249 9.18 15.95 -12.87
N VAL A 250 9.06 14.63 -12.92
CA VAL A 250 8.25 13.86 -11.97
C VAL A 250 9.14 12.88 -11.21
N ARG A 251 9.04 12.87 -9.88
CA ARG A 251 9.48 11.75 -9.05
C ARG A 251 8.28 11.13 -8.36
N PRO A 252 7.97 9.85 -8.65
CA PRO A 252 6.87 9.15 -7.99
C PRO A 252 7.06 9.08 -6.48
N VAL A 253 5.97 9.30 -5.76
CA VAL A 253 5.89 9.17 -4.30
C VAL A 253 4.85 8.12 -3.96
N LEU A 254 5.14 7.31 -2.96
CA LEU A 254 4.22 6.28 -2.46
C LEU A 254 4.40 6.03 -0.97
N TYR A 255 3.41 5.38 -0.38
CA TYR A 255 3.48 4.87 0.99
C TYR A 255 3.59 3.35 0.97
N LEU A 256 4.54 2.86 1.75
CA LEU A 256 4.69 1.44 2.00
C LEU A 256 3.59 0.98 2.96
N THR A 257 3.14 -0.27 2.82
CA THR A 257 2.22 -0.88 3.80
C THR A 257 2.86 -0.88 5.19
N SER A 258 2.06 -0.82 6.25
CA SER A 258 2.57 -0.84 7.65
C SER A 258 3.38 -2.08 7.99
N SER A 259 3.22 -3.15 7.20
CA SER A 259 3.91 -4.43 7.32
C SER A 259 5.31 -4.49 6.75
N VAL A 260 5.74 -3.49 5.98
CA VAL A 260 7.10 -3.49 5.44
C VAL A 260 8.11 -3.38 6.57
N GLU A 261 9.14 -4.22 6.52
CA GLU A 261 10.26 -4.25 7.45
C GLU A 261 11.51 -3.63 6.84
N ILE A 262 12.41 -3.17 7.70
CA ILE A 262 13.79 -2.84 7.34
C ILE A 262 14.67 -3.96 7.91
N ILE A 263 15.18 -4.81 7.02
CA ILE A 263 15.95 -6.00 7.41
C ILE A 263 17.47 -5.79 7.35
N GLY A 264 17.91 -4.62 6.89
CA GLY A 264 19.32 -4.29 6.76
C GLY A 264 19.57 -2.88 6.24
N GLY A 265 20.85 -2.52 6.15
CA GLY A 265 21.30 -1.18 5.77
C GLY A 265 21.19 -0.16 6.91
N ASN A 266 21.87 0.96 6.76
CA ASN A 266 21.87 2.06 7.72
C ASN A 266 21.37 3.38 7.11
N GLY A 267 20.81 3.31 5.90
CA GLY A 267 20.23 4.45 5.20
C GLY A 267 21.26 5.37 4.54
N THR A 268 22.55 5.06 4.56
CA THR A 268 23.55 5.82 3.78
C THR A 268 23.46 5.47 2.29
N SER A 269 24.03 6.30 1.42
CA SER A 269 24.06 6.02 -0.03
C SER A 269 24.84 4.75 -0.38
N THR A 270 25.81 4.34 0.45
CA THR A 270 26.62 3.13 0.27
C THR A 270 25.98 1.91 0.91
N GLU A 271 25.17 2.09 1.96
CA GLU A 271 24.41 1.03 2.61
C GLU A 271 22.93 1.44 2.79
N PRO A 272 22.17 1.56 1.68
CA PRO A 272 20.76 1.90 1.73
C PRO A 272 19.96 0.91 2.58
N TYR A 273 18.87 1.36 3.18
CA TYR A 273 17.93 0.44 3.83
C TYR A 273 17.43 -0.62 2.85
N VAL A 274 17.38 -1.86 3.32
CA VAL A 274 16.86 -3.01 2.58
C VAL A 274 15.49 -3.32 3.14
N LEU A 275 14.48 -3.25 2.27
CA LEU A 275 13.09 -3.53 2.62
C LEU A 275 12.77 -5.00 2.39
N ASP A 276 11.96 -5.55 3.29
CA ASP A 276 11.31 -6.85 3.10
C ASP A 276 9.89 -6.77 3.64
N MET A 277 9.08 -7.82 3.44
CA MET A 277 7.85 -7.97 4.19
C MET A 277 7.84 -9.33 4.85
N ASN A 278 7.32 -9.40 6.08
CA ASN A 278 7.16 -10.66 6.76
C ASN A 278 6.44 -11.68 5.89
N SER A 279 7.13 -12.80 5.64
CA SER A 279 6.56 -13.96 4.97
C SER A 279 5.68 -14.78 5.91
N LYS A 280 5.79 -14.57 7.22
CA LYS A 280 5.02 -15.28 8.25
C LYS A 280 3.72 -14.53 8.54
N ASP A 281 2.61 -15.24 8.39
CA ASP A 281 1.31 -14.78 8.87
C ASP A 281 1.29 -14.75 10.41
N THR A 282 0.92 -13.60 10.97
CA THR A 282 0.97 -13.32 12.42
C THR A 282 -0.39 -13.06 13.03
N SER A 283 -1.45 -13.19 12.23
CA SER A 283 -2.84 -12.94 12.58
C SER A 283 -3.41 -13.84 13.67
N GLY A 284 -2.64 -14.84 14.11
CA GLY A 284 -3.13 -15.94 14.92
C GLY A 284 -3.93 -16.97 14.13
N ALA A 285 -4.17 -16.76 12.83
CA ALA A 285 -4.80 -17.74 11.97
C ALA A 285 -3.93 -18.99 11.85
N SER A 286 -4.60 -20.14 11.88
CA SER A 286 -3.92 -21.40 11.61
C SER A 286 -3.56 -21.52 10.13
N ALA A 287 -2.33 -21.97 9.87
CA ALA A 287 -1.85 -22.20 8.51
C ALA A 287 -2.73 -23.22 7.74
N PRO A 288 -2.94 -23.02 6.43
CA PRO A 288 -3.70 -23.95 5.59
C PRO A 288 -3.04 -25.33 5.51
N VAL A 289 -3.85 -26.38 5.64
CA VAL A 289 -3.40 -27.77 5.52
C VAL A 289 -3.89 -28.36 4.19
N LEU A 290 -3.00 -28.54 3.22
CA LEU A 290 -3.35 -29.09 1.90
C LEU A 290 -3.72 -30.57 1.98
N ALA A 291 -4.77 -30.97 1.27
CA ALA A 291 -5.01 -32.38 0.94
C ALA A 291 -4.10 -32.82 -0.21
N SER A 292 -3.88 -34.14 -0.35
CA SER A 292 -2.91 -34.72 -1.30
C SER A 292 -3.19 -34.42 -2.79
N ASN A 293 -4.39 -33.98 -3.15
CA ASN A 293 -4.79 -33.62 -4.52
C ASN A 293 -5.02 -32.12 -4.71
N MET A 294 -4.62 -31.28 -3.75
CA MET A 294 -4.77 -29.84 -3.80
C MET A 294 -3.49 -29.16 -4.29
N ILE A 295 -3.68 -28.12 -5.10
CA ILE A 295 -2.62 -27.22 -5.56
C ILE A 295 -2.91 -25.85 -4.93
N PRO A 296 -2.00 -25.29 -4.12
CA PRO A 296 -2.15 -23.93 -3.62
C PRO A 296 -2.03 -22.95 -4.79
N VAL A 297 -2.90 -21.94 -4.84
CA VAL A 297 -2.93 -21.01 -5.99
C VAL A 297 -3.07 -19.56 -5.58
N TYR A 298 -2.53 -18.68 -6.42
CA TYR A 298 -2.85 -17.27 -6.46
C TYR A 298 -3.28 -16.87 -7.88
N TYR A 299 -3.97 -15.75 -8.01
CA TYR A 299 -4.44 -15.24 -9.29
C TYR A 299 -3.49 -14.15 -9.80
N ASP A 300 -3.06 -14.27 -11.05
CA ASP A 300 -2.25 -13.26 -11.74
C ASP A 300 -3.18 -12.40 -12.60
N ASP A 301 -3.58 -11.24 -12.08
CA ASP A 301 -4.49 -10.29 -12.75
C ASP A 301 -3.92 -9.79 -14.09
N SER A 302 -2.59 -9.67 -14.20
CA SER A 302 -1.95 -9.13 -15.40
C SER A 302 -2.08 -10.08 -16.61
N LYS A 303 -2.10 -11.38 -16.33
CA LYS A 303 -2.22 -12.45 -17.33
C LYS A 303 -3.60 -13.09 -17.35
N ASN A 304 -4.45 -12.79 -16.35
CA ASN A 304 -5.77 -13.36 -16.18
C ASN A 304 -5.73 -14.91 -16.05
N VAL A 305 -4.76 -15.43 -15.28
CA VAL A 305 -4.54 -16.87 -15.08
C VAL A 305 -4.32 -17.24 -13.60
N TRP A 306 -4.61 -18.50 -13.25
CA TRP A 306 -4.23 -19.06 -11.94
C TRP A 306 -2.80 -19.59 -12.00
N LYS A 307 -2.04 -19.37 -10.94
CA LYS A 307 -0.66 -19.87 -10.81
C LYS A 307 -0.48 -20.67 -9.54
N CYS A 308 0.41 -21.65 -9.60
CA CYS A 308 0.86 -22.40 -8.44
C CYS A 308 1.54 -21.44 -7.45
N ALA A 309 1.12 -21.50 -6.20
CA ALA A 309 1.72 -20.75 -5.12
C ALA A 309 2.86 -21.51 -4.44
N ASP A 310 3.72 -20.80 -3.73
CA ASP A 310 4.66 -21.41 -2.81
C ASP A 310 3.91 -22.03 -1.63
N LYS A 311 3.82 -23.37 -1.62
CA LYS A 311 3.15 -24.14 -0.58
C LYS A 311 3.67 -23.82 0.83
N ASP A 312 4.96 -23.49 0.95
CA ASP A 312 5.59 -23.18 2.25
C ASP A 312 5.31 -21.73 2.67
N ASN A 313 4.72 -20.92 1.78
CA ASN A 313 4.39 -19.50 1.98
C ASN A 313 5.61 -18.65 2.37
N LYS A 314 6.80 -19.03 1.91
CA LYS A 314 8.07 -18.34 2.17
C LYS A 314 8.36 -17.29 1.10
N ASP A 315 8.05 -17.59 -0.16
CA ASP A 315 8.22 -16.65 -1.27
C ASP A 315 7.06 -15.66 -1.30
N ILE A 316 7.40 -14.40 -1.05
CA ILE A 316 6.50 -13.25 -1.04
C ILE A 316 5.71 -13.07 -2.33
N VAL A 317 6.31 -13.39 -3.48
CA VAL A 317 5.75 -13.18 -4.83
C VAL A 317 4.71 -14.23 -5.16
N THR A 318 4.96 -15.46 -4.70
CA THR A 318 4.09 -16.61 -4.96
C THR A 318 3.34 -17.09 -3.73
N ARG A 319 3.36 -16.31 -2.64
CA ARG A 319 2.62 -16.61 -1.40
C ARG A 319 1.13 -16.69 -1.68
N TRP A 320 0.42 -17.43 -0.84
CA TRP A 320 -1.00 -17.72 -1.04
C TRP A 320 -1.87 -17.36 0.15
N TYR A 321 -1.31 -17.05 1.32
CA TYR A 321 -2.07 -16.56 2.45
C TYR A 321 -1.28 -15.58 3.32
N HIS A 322 -1.99 -14.62 3.90
CA HIS A 322 -1.55 -13.72 4.97
C HIS A 322 -2.78 -12.98 5.51
N TYR A 323 -3.32 -13.42 6.64
CA TYR A 323 -4.64 -12.98 7.07
C TYR A 323 -4.64 -11.58 7.68
N ASP A 324 -3.50 -11.12 8.23
CA ASP A 324 -3.32 -9.72 8.58
C ASP A 324 -3.46 -8.80 7.36
N TYR A 325 -3.01 -9.26 6.18
CA TYR A 325 -3.12 -8.54 4.90
C TYR A 325 -4.40 -8.88 4.15
N LYS A 326 -5.37 -9.53 4.80
CA LYS A 326 -6.65 -9.95 4.20
C LYS A 326 -6.48 -10.85 2.97
N MET A 327 -5.35 -11.54 2.88
CA MET A 327 -5.05 -12.53 1.83
C MET A 327 -5.46 -13.92 2.30
N TRP A 328 -6.59 -14.40 1.78
CA TRP A 328 -7.13 -15.72 2.13
C TRP A 328 -6.47 -16.82 1.30
N ALA A 329 -6.14 -17.95 1.95
CA ALA A 329 -5.56 -19.09 1.24
C ALA A 329 -6.55 -19.71 0.25
N ASN A 330 -6.08 -19.91 -0.98
CA ASN A 330 -6.85 -20.56 -2.03
C ASN A 330 -6.12 -21.80 -2.53
N ALA A 331 -6.88 -22.85 -2.78
CA ALA A 331 -6.38 -24.06 -3.40
C ALA A 331 -7.36 -24.56 -4.45
N VAL A 332 -6.86 -25.36 -5.39
CA VAL A 332 -7.69 -26.02 -6.40
C VAL A 332 -7.44 -27.51 -6.39
N THR A 333 -8.48 -28.27 -6.70
CA THR A 333 -8.33 -29.67 -7.08
C THR A 333 -8.45 -29.80 -8.59
N ILE A 334 -7.74 -30.77 -9.15
CA ILE A 334 -7.77 -31.10 -10.57
C ILE A 334 -8.58 -32.38 -10.82
N ASN A 335 -8.81 -32.74 -12.08
CA ASN A 335 -9.32 -34.06 -12.43
C ASN A 335 -8.25 -35.14 -12.22
N TYR A 336 -8.13 -35.61 -10.98
CA TYR A 336 -7.11 -36.56 -10.56
C TYR A 336 -7.25 -37.95 -11.21
N SER A 337 -8.39 -38.26 -11.81
CA SER A 337 -8.64 -39.51 -12.54
C SER A 337 -8.00 -39.54 -13.93
N ASP A 338 -7.70 -38.36 -14.51
CA ASP A 338 -6.98 -38.26 -15.76
C ASP A 338 -5.47 -38.29 -15.50
N SER A 339 -4.81 -39.35 -15.95
CA SER A 339 -3.38 -39.54 -15.73
C SER A 339 -2.52 -38.46 -16.40
N SER A 340 -2.97 -37.88 -17.52
CA SER A 340 -2.24 -36.82 -18.20
C SER A 340 -2.28 -35.51 -17.40
N ILE A 341 -3.45 -35.18 -16.83
CA ILE A 341 -3.64 -34.01 -15.95
C ILE A 341 -2.88 -34.23 -14.65
N LYS A 342 -3.03 -35.39 -14.00
CA LYS A 342 -2.31 -35.72 -12.77
C LYS A 342 -0.79 -35.56 -12.92
N ASN A 343 -0.21 -36.14 -13.98
CA ASN A 343 1.25 -36.11 -14.22
C ASN A 343 1.80 -34.73 -14.60
N ARG A 344 0.93 -33.77 -14.95
CA ARG A 344 1.30 -32.36 -15.16
C ARG A 344 1.61 -31.68 -13.83
N TYR A 345 0.83 -31.95 -12.79
CA TYR A 345 0.88 -31.22 -11.52
C TYR A 345 1.49 -31.98 -10.35
N PHE A 346 1.49 -33.31 -10.38
CA PHE A 346 1.96 -34.17 -9.29
C PHE A 346 2.99 -35.20 -9.76
N ASN A 347 3.92 -35.52 -8.86
CA ASN A 347 4.83 -36.65 -9.00
C ASN A 347 4.10 -37.98 -8.70
N SER A 348 4.75 -39.10 -8.98
CA SER A 348 4.20 -40.44 -8.72
C SER A 348 3.93 -40.70 -7.23
N ASP A 349 4.67 -40.05 -6.34
CA ASP A 349 4.51 -40.10 -4.88
C ASP A 349 3.41 -39.17 -4.34
N GLY A 350 2.73 -38.41 -5.22
CA GLY A 350 1.67 -37.47 -4.85
C GLY A 350 2.18 -36.11 -4.39
N THR A 351 3.49 -35.84 -4.42
CA THR A 351 4.03 -34.50 -4.16
C THR A 351 3.80 -33.56 -5.35
N LEU A 352 3.72 -32.25 -5.10
CA LEU A 352 3.60 -31.25 -6.17
C LEU A 352 4.83 -31.28 -7.08
N LYS A 353 4.58 -31.40 -8.38
CA LYS A 353 5.57 -31.31 -9.46
C LYS A 353 5.62 -29.92 -10.07
N ILE A 354 4.46 -29.26 -10.17
CA ILE A 354 4.35 -27.88 -10.65
C ILE A 354 5.09 -26.93 -9.70
N LYS A 355 5.87 -25.99 -10.26
CA LYS A 355 6.67 -25.05 -9.48
C LYS A 355 5.89 -23.78 -9.16
N PRO A 356 6.22 -23.08 -8.06
CA PRO A 356 5.64 -21.77 -7.78
C PRO A 356 5.79 -20.81 -8.97
N GLY A 357 4.72 -20.11 -9.33
CA GLY A 357 4.64 -19.18 -10.46
C GLY A 357 4.26 -19.80 -11.81
N GLU A 358 4.27 -21.13 -11.94
CA GLU A 358 3.78 -21.82 -13.14
C GLU A 358 2.25 -21.80 -13.22
N GLU A 359 1.71 -21.75 -14.43
CA GLU A 359 0.26 -21.65 -14.66
C GLU A 359 -0.46 -22.96 -14.32
N VAL A 360 -1.60 -22.83 -13.63
CA VAL A 360 -2.57 -23.90 -13.42
C VAL A 360 -3.73 -23.68 -14.37
N LEU A 361 -3.88 -24.56 -15.35
CA LEU A 361 -4.85 -24.38 -16.43
C LEU A 361 -6.28 -24.49 -15.91
N MET A 362 -7.09 -23.52 -16.30
CA MET A 362 -8.49 -23.44 -15.89
C MET A 362 -9.31 -24.69 -16.25
N ASP A 363 -9.01 -25.30 -17.39
CA ASP A 363 -9.70 -26.49 -17.89
C ASP A 363 -9.41 -27.75 -17.07
N ASP A 364 -8.32 -27.77 -16.30
CA ASP A 364 -7.95 -28.91 -15.46
C ASP A 364 -8.60 -28.86 -14.06
N ILE A 365 -9.05 -27.67 -13.63
CA ILE A 365 -9.58 -27.42 -12.29
C ILE A 365 -11.00 -27.99 -12.17
N THR A 366 -11.22 -28.82 -11.15
CA THR A 366 -12.53 -29.41 -10.82
C THR A 366 -13.23 -28.66 -9.69
N THR A 367 -12.48 -28.12 -8.73
CA THR A 367 -13.05 -27.40 -7.58
C THR A 367 -12.08 -26.35 -7.07
N MET A 368 -12.62 -25.23 -6.61
CA MET A 368 -11.88 -24.14 -5.98
C MET A 368 -12.25 -24.06 -4.49
N TRP A 369 -11.23 -23.94 -3.67
CA TRP A 369 -11.32 -24.00 -2.22
C TRP A 369 -10.76 -22.72 -1.61
N VAL A 370 -11.34 -22.32 -0.48
CA VAL A 370 -10.79 -21.29 0.41
C VAL A 370 -10.55 -21.91 1.79
N TRP A 371 -9.40 -21.61 2.40
CA TRP A 371 -9.10 -22.04 3.76
C TRP A 371 -9.79 -21.11 4.73
N ILE A 372 -10.60 -21.67 5.62
CA ILE A 372 -11.22 -20.99 6.74
C ILE A 372 -10.44 -21.39 8.00
N PRO A 373 -9.55 -20.52 8.52
CA PRO A 373 -8.85 -20.80 9.77
C PRO A 373 -9.84 -20.84 10.93
N ARG A 374 -9.48 -21.54 12.01
CA ARG A 374 -10.25 -21.55 13.26
C ARG A 374 -10.43 -20.13 13.80
N PHE A 375 -11.68 -19.76 14.10
CA PHE A 375 -12.01 -18.45 14.67
C PHE A 375 -13.15 -18.53 15.67
N ASN A 376 -13.27 -17.47 16.47
CA ASN A 376 -14.43 -17.18 17.30
C ASN A 376 -15.08 -15.86 16.83
N THR A 377 -16.35 -15.67 17.16
CA THR A 377 -17.13 -14.50 16.78
C THR A 377 -18.18 -14.18 17.83
N THR A 378 -18.41 -12.89 18.07
CA THR A 378 -19.61 -12.42 18.77
C THR A 378 -20.68 -12.08 17.75
N THR A 379 -21.62 -12.99 17.53
CA THR A 379 -22.75 -12.73 16.65
C THR A 379 -23.64 -11.64 17.26
N PRO A 380 -23.90 -10.52 16.58
CA PRO A 380 -24.83 -9.51 17.10
C PRO A 380 -26.22 -10.10 17.33
N SER A 381 -26.93 -9.65 18.38
CA SER A 381 -28.34 -10.00 18.58
C SER A 381 -29.15 -9.59 17.35
N ASN A 382 -29.85 -10.56 16.73
CA ASN A 382 -30.64 -10.42 15.49
C ASN A 382 -29.85 -10.40 14.16
N TYR A 383 -28.65 -10.99 14.10
CA TYR A 383 -27.94 -11.16 12.83
C TYR A 383 -28.68 -12.14 11.89
N ASN A 384 -29.31 -11.62 10.84
CA ASN A 384 -30.08 -12.38 9.84
C ASN A 384 -29.25 -12.76 8.59
N GLY A 385 -27.91 -12.73 8.68
CA GLY A 385 -27.04 -12.93 7.52
C GLY A 385 -26.89 -11.67 6.65
N GLY A 386 -25.94 -11.74 5.72
CA GLY A 386 -25.79 -10.76 4.65
C GLY A 386 -26.62 -11.09 3.42
N THR A 387 -27.03 -10.06 2.68
CA THR A 387 -27.53 -10.20 1.30
C THR A 387 -26.40 -9.86 0.33
N GLN A 388 -26.57 -10.16 -0.97
CA GLN A 388 -25.60 -9.76 -1.99
C GLN A 388 -25.38 -8.24 -2.02
N THR A 389 -26.42 -7.45 -1.74
CA THR A 389 -26.38 -5.97 -1.70
C THR A 389 -25.89 -5.42 -0.37
N GLN A 390 -26.04 -6.18 0.72
CA GLN A 390 -25.62 -5.80 2.06
C GLN A 390 -25.02 -7.03 2.76
N PRO A 391 -23.74 -7.35 2.49
CA PRO A 391 -23.13 -8.60 2.92
C PRO A 391 -22.98 -8.75 4.44
N ASN A 392 -23.29 -7.70 5.23
CA ASN A 392 -23.28 -7.68 6.70
C ASN A 392 -22.07 -8.43 7.30
N ALA A 393 -20.96 -7.73 7.46
CA ALA A 393 -19.74 -8.30 8.02
C ALA A 393 -19.94 -8.74 9.49
N ILE A 394 -19.19 -9.77 9.86
CA ILE A 394 -19.05 -10.22 11.25
C ILE A 394 -17.57 -10.10 11.60
N ASP A 395 -17.27 -9.48 12.73
CA ASP A 395 -15.92 -9.44 13.25
C ASP A 395 -15.53 -10.82 13.78
N VAL A 396 -14.47 -11.37 13.21
CA VAL A 396 -13.91 -12.66 13.61
C VAL A 396 -12.57 -12.45 14.30
N THR A 397 -12.31 -13.23 15.35
CA THR A 397 -11.01 -13.31 16.01
C THR A 397 -10.46 -14.71 15.77
N PHE A 398 -9.30 -14.82 15.13
CA PHE A 398 -8.64 -16.12 14.96
C PHE A 398 -8.19 -16.64 16.32
N VAL A 399 -8.34 -17.96 16.53
CA VAL A 399 -8.03 -18.60 17.80
C VAL A 399 -7.11 -19.80 17.60
N LYS A 400 -6.25 -20.04 18.59
CA LYS A 400 -5.25 -21.12 18.54
C LYS A 400 -5.93 -22.48 18.77
N GLN A 401 -5.20 -23.55 18.43
CA GLN A 401 -5.61 -24.90 18.78
C GLN A 401 -5.74 -25.03 20.31
N ASN A 402 -6.82 -25.65 20.80
CA ASN A 402 -7.20 -25.77 22.22
C ASN A 402 -7.83 -24.50 22.85
N GLU A 403 -8.03 -23.42 22.10
CA GLU A 403 -8.88 -22.30 22.53
C GLU A 403 -10.33 -22.52 22.07
N VAL A 404 -11.29 -21.99 22.84
CA VAL A 404 -12.72 -22.10 22.51
C VAL A 404 -13.00 -21.40 21.17
N ALA A 405 -13.55 -22.14 20.23
CA ALA A 405 -13.94 -21.68 18.90
C ALA A 405 -15.39 -22.04 18.61
N LEU A 406 -15.90 -21.61 17.44
CA LEU A 406 -17.19 -22.06 16.95
C LEU A 406 -17.24 -23.60 16.78
N ASP A 407 -18.42 -24.18 17.02
CA ASP A 407 -18.69 -25.62 16.89
C ASP A 407 -18.32 -26.20 15.52
N ALA A 408 -18.33 -25.37 14.46
CA ALA A 408 -17.91 -25.76 13.12
C ALA A 408 -16.46 -26.27 13.04
N PHE A 409 -15.63 -25.94 14.04
CA PHE A 409 -14.24 -26.40 14.15
C PHE A 409 -14.08 -27.64 15.04
N THR A 410 -15.17 -28.34 15.33
CA THR A 410 -15.16 -29.59 16.09
C THR A 410 -15.80 -30.72 15.27
N PHE A 411 -15.07 -31.80 15.03
CA PHE A 411 -15.57 -32.99 14.34
C PHE A 411 -15.42 -34.22 15.24
N GLY A 412 -16.54 -34.68 15.82
CA GLY A 412 -16.53 -35.66 16.90
C GLY A 412 -15.79 -35.10 18.11
N ASN A 413 -14.72 -35.78 18.53
CA ASN A 413 -13.87 -35.33 19.65
C ASN A 413 -12.60 -34.60 19.18
N LYS A 414 -12.49 -34.26 17.89
CA LYS A 414 -11.31 -33.60 17.33
C LYS A 414 -11.57 -32.13 17.07
N GLU A 415 -10.69 -31.29 17.58
CA GLU A 415 -10.62 -29.88 17.24
C GLU A 415 -9.81 -29.67 15.96
N LEU A 416 -10.39 -28.93 15.02
CA LEU A 416 -9.79 -28.57 13.74
C LEU A 416 -9.07 -27.23 13.86
N SER A 417 -7.90 -27.11 13.22
CA SER A 417 -7.19 -25.83 13.03
C SER A 417 -7.86 -24.94 11.97
N GLY A 418 -8.72 -25.52 11.15
CA GLY A 418 -9.50 -24.86 10.12
C GLY A 418 -10.07 -25.91 9.16
N PHE A 419 -10.74 -25.45 8.11
CA PHE A 419 -11.25 -26.34 7.06
C PHE A 419 -11.28 -25.65 5.70
N TRP A 420 -11.30 -26.48 4.65
CA TRP A 420 -11.50 -26.01 3.28
C TRP A 420 -12.99 -25.87 2.98
N TYR A 421 -13.40 -24.72 2.47
CA TYR A 421 -14.76 -24.46 2.01
C TYR A 421 -14.79 -24.32 0.48
N GLY A 422 -15.76 -24.97 -0.18
CA GLY A 422 -15.93 -24.88 -1.63
C GLY A 422 -16.53 -23.52 -2.02
N LYS A 423 -15.87 -22.79 -2.93
CA LYS A 423 -16.27 -21.41 -3.27
C LYS A 423 -17.58 -21.28 -4.06
N PHE A 424 -18.07 -22.34 -4.69
CA PHE A 424 -19.22 -22.28 -5.58
C PHE A 424 -20.23 -23.37 -5.26
N GLU A 425 -21.52 -23.06 -5.44
CA GLU A 425 -22.60 -24.04 -5.30
C GLU A 425 -22.46 -25.19 -6.29
N VAL A 426 -22.61 -26.42 -5.80
CA VAL A 426 -22.72 -27.60 -6.65
C VAL A 426 -24.17 -27.72 -7.09
N ARG A 427 -24.54 -27.26 -8.29
CA ARG A 427 -25.87 -27.55 -8.84
C ARG A 427 -25.96 -29.02 -9.24
N ASN A 428 -27.01 -29.70 -8.76
CA ASN A 428 -27.35 -31.06 -9.18
C ASN A 428 -27.46 -31.13 -10.72
N LYS A 429 -26.81 -32.15 -11.29
CA LYS A 429 -26.62 -32.46 -12.72
C LYS A 429 -27.93 -32.78 -13.49
N SER A 430 -28.99 -31.99 -13.32
CA SER A 430 -30.23 -32.13 -14.09
C SER A 430 -30.70 -30.78 -14.60
N LYS A 431 -29.86 -30.12 -15.41
CA LYS A 431 -30.21 -29.24 -16.54
C LYS A 431 -28.97 -28.43 -16.91
N THR A 432 -28.49 -28.68 -18.14
CA THR A 432 -27.55 -27.87 -18.92
C THR A 432 -26.13 -27.72 -18.37
N LYS A 433 -25.14 -28.00 -19.23
CA LYS A 433 -23.69 -27.85 -19.01
C LYS A 433 -23.33 -26.42 -18.58
N CYS A 434 -23.38 -26.12 -17.29
CA CYS A 434 -22.72 -24.97 -16.70
C CYS A 434 -21.86 -25.45 -15.52
N ASN A 435 -20.86 -26.28 -15.84
CA ASN A 435 -19.80 -26.68 -14.90
C ASN A 435 -18.51 -25.95 -15.26
N ARG A 436 -18.52 -24.62 -15.33
CA ARG A 436 -17.31 -23.78 -15.36
C ARG A 436 -17.69 -22.43 -14.78
N CYS A 437 -17.05 -22.08 -13.66
CA CYS A 437 -17.00 -20.77 -13.02
C CYS A 437 -18.15 -19.78 -13.27
N ASN A 438 -18.82 -19.39 -12.18
CA ASN A 438 -19.58 -18.13 -12.12
C ASN A 438 -18.64 -16.89 -12.18
N ILE A 439 -17.81 -16.80 -13.20
CA ILE A 439 -17.44 -15.51 -13.80
C ILE A 439 -18.31 -15.39 -15.06
N CYS A 440 -19.63 -15.34 -14.86
CA CYS A 440 -20.47 -14.65 -15.83
C CYS A 440 -20.08 -13.19 -15.73
N LYS A 441 -19.17 -12.76 -16.61
CA LYS A 441 -18.94 -11.34 -16.91
C LYS A 441 -20.31 -10.74 -17.22
N THR A 442 -20.83 -9.91 -16.32
CA THR A 442 -21.73 -8.84 -16.73
C THR A 442 -20.92 -7.93 -17.66
N LYS A 443 -21.34 -7.87 -18.92
CA LYS A 443 -20.88 -6.83 -19.86
C LYS A 443 -21.25 -5.45 -19.35
#